data_AF-A0A267FAH2-F1
#
_entry.id   AF-A0A267FAH2-F1
#
_cell.length_a   1.000
_cell.length_b   1.000
_cell.length_c   1.000
_cell.angle_alpha   90.00
_cell.angle_beta   90.00
_cell.angle_gamma   90.00
#
_symmetry.space_group_name_H-M   'P 1'
#
loop_
_entity.id
_entity.type
_entity.pdbx_description
1 polymer ?
#
loop_
_entity_poly.entity_id
_entity_poly.type
_entity_poly.pdbx_seq_one_letter_code
_entity_poly.pdbx_strand_id
1 'polypeptide(L)'
;SIFGSQLLCLARLHRHLSFKAYLKLTASRSACMAATVATADTTDFSVVTTVDNAANASEESNIKPQFYFENGLRKVYPYYFVYSTYTKRRWLGKKLKEVLLDEYRGTTEEALIRDFQLKRITINGEPAAEGHVLDHNEHIQRTVHRHELPVLDAPVDIVHEDSEVLVVNKPPGLPIHPCGRFNRNSLSYLLECEHKRTGLHIVHRLDRMTSGVLIIGKSSQRASTLSGLVRDRAVQKWYLARVEGRFPEAAELGTEDDLISREDDAIVCSGSLGHLSRKLGLQAVLTEAEGGKPSKSLFRRLSYNGRTSLVECQPLTGRTHQLRVHLQYLGFPIANDPLYNSEVWGPEKGRGGRFGKPKEQLLADLMRLHDSDNFLLSLRTKDFLDDDKDSADVAAKRPRLSDAVCYRLVDRPNPDQRYNCQHWRSDPHCEDCIQIQQNRLYRDPRHNELVLFLHAARYRGPDFDYCAPLPDWADDYFDCSSFV
;
A
#
# COMPACT_ATOMS: atom_id res chain seq x y z
N SER A 1 65.97 10.28 56.29
CA SER A 1 65.77 9.03 55.55
C SER A 1 64.41 8.49 55.95
N ILE A 2 63.68 7.88 55.01
CA ILE A 2 62.22 7.65 55.01
C ILE A 2 61.43 8.88 54.53
N PHE A 3 61.24 8.94 53.21
CA PHE A 3 59.99 9.21 52.47
C PHE A 3 60.38 9.53 51.01
N GLY A 4 60.82 8.49 50.30
CA GLY A 4 61.34 8.57 48.93
C GLY A 4 61.07 7.30 48.11
N SER A 5 59.96 6.60 48.42
CA SER A 5 59.65 5.29 47.84
C SER A 5 58.15 5.02 47.72
N GLN A 6 57.34 6.06 47.47
CA GLN A 6 55.87 5.95 47.26
C GLN A 6 55.35 6.42 45.90
N LEU A 7 56.20 6.85 44.94
CA LEU A 7 55.71 7.35 43.64
C LEU A 7 55.85 6.39 42.42
N LEU A 8 56.40 5.19 42.58
CA LEU A 8 56.64 4.27 41.45
C LEU A 8 55.84 2.96 41.48
N CYS A 9 54.98 2.76 42.49
CA CYS A 9 54.11 1.56 42.57
C CYS A 9 52.64 1.83 42.17
N LEU A 10 52.19 3.09 42.09
CA LEU A 10 50.81 3.44 41.69
C LEU A 10 50.60 3.53 40.17
N ALA A 11 51.67 3.58 39.36
CA ALA A 11 51.55 3.70 37.90
C ALA A 11 51.40 2.36 37.16
N ARG A 12 51.53 1.21 37.84
CA ARG A 12 51.40 -0.13 37.20
C ARG A 12 50.12 -0.91 37.58
N LEU A 13 49.38 -0.49 38.60
CA LEU A 13 48.07 -1.10 38.93
C LEU A 13 46.86 -0.39 38.30
N HIS A 14 47.01 0.86 37.83
CA HIS A 14 45.92 1.57 37.16
C HIS A 14 45.75 1.23 35.66
N ARG A 15 46.66 0.45 35.06
CA ARG A 15 46.55 0.00 33.65
C ARG A 15 45.89 -1.37 33.46
N HIS A 16 45.64 -2.14 34.53
CA HIS A 16 44.99 -3.46 34.41
C HIS A 16 43.52 -3.51 34.83
N LEU A 17 43.03 -2.52 35.59
CA LEU A 17 41.61 -2.42 35.95
C LEU A 17 40.76 -1.62 34.96
N SER A 18 41.38 -0.90 34.02
CA SER A 18 40.63 -0.15 32.99
C SER A 18 40.46 -0.90 31.66
N PHE A 19 41.16 -2.03 31.43
CA PHE A 19 41.05 -2.76 30.15
C PHE A 19 39.98 -3.87 30.16
N LYS A 20 39.71 -4.51 31.31
CA LYS A 20 38.62 -5.50 31.44
C LYS A 20 37.23 -4.88 31.55
N ALA A 21 37.13 -3.63 32.05
CA ALA A 21 35.88 -2.86 31.99
C ALA A 21 35.62 -2.33 30.56
N TYR A 22 36.67 -1.90 29.85
CA TYR A 22 36.55 -1.44 28.46
C TYR A 22 36.16 -2.57 27.50
N LEU A 23 36.71 -3.79 27.64
CA LEU A 23 36.36 -4.94 26.80
C LEU A 23 34.95 -5.54 27.07
N LYS A 24 34.38 -5.37 28.27
CA LYS A 24 32.96 -5.72 28.51
C LYS A 24 31.99 -4.64 28.03
N LEU A 25 32.40 -3.37 28.01
CA LEU A 25 31.59 -2.26 27.49
C LEU A 25 31.66 -2.11 25.96
N THR A 26 32.72 -2.56 25.29
CA THR A 26 32.79 -2.58 23.82
C THR A 26 32.18 -3.84 23.20
N ALA A 27 32.14 -4.98 23.90
CA ALA A 27 31.39 -6.16 23.44
C ALA A 27 29.86 -5.97 23.49
N SER A 28 29.35 -5.19 24.45
CA SER A 28 27.92 -4.84 24.51
C SER A 28 27.51 -3.71 23.56
N ARG A 29 28.46 -2.90 23.07
CA ARG A 29 28.18 -1.79 22.13
C ARG A 29 28.36 -2.19 20.67
N SER A 30 29.13 -3.23 20.35
CA SER A 30 29.27 -3.72 18.97
C SER A 30 28.07 -4.58 18.51
N ALA A 31 27.40 -5.29 19.43
CA ALA A 31 26.15 -6.01 19.14
C ALA A 31 24.94 -5.07 18.86
N CYS A 32 25.00 -3.81 19.33
CA CYS A 32 23.93 -2.82 19.15
C CYS A 32 24.20 -1.82 18.00
N MET A 33 25.41 -1.78 17.42
CA MET A 33 25.76 -0.87 16.32
C MET A 33 25.84 -1.54 14.94
N ALA A 34 25.92 -2.88 14.86
CA ALA A 34 25.89 -3.59 13.58
C ALA A 34 24.48 -3.70 12.96
N ALA A 35 23.42 -3.38 13.70
CA ALA A 35 22.03 -3.45 13.24
C ALA A 35 21.46 -2.12 12.69
N THR A 36 22.24 -1.03 12.69
CA THR A 36 21.71 0.33 12.46
C THR A 36 22.27 1.00 11.20
N VAL A 37 22.98 0.27 10.33
CA VAL A 37 23.52 0.81 9.07
C VAL A 37 23.10 -0.09 7.89
N ALA A 38 21.80 -0.26 7.68
CA ALA A 38 21.22 -0.76 6.42
C ALA A 38 19.69 -0.56 6.35
N THR A 39 19.16 0.58 6.79
CA THR A 39 17.75 0.94 6.56
C THR A 39 17.63 2.44 6.31
N ALA A 40 18.14 2.89 5.17
CA ALA A 40 17.75 4.15 4.57
C ALA A 40 16.76 3.83 3.44
N ASP A 41 15.67 4.59 3.37
CA ASP A 41 14.51 4.46 2.46
C ASP A 41 13.45 3.39 2.81
N THR A 42 12.88 3.44 4.03
CA THR A 42 11.47 3.10 4.23
C THR A 42 10.81 4.13 5.13
N THR A 43 9.77 4.81 4.63
CA THR A 43 8.78 5.47 5.49
C THR A 43 7.95 4.37 6.17
N ASP A 44 8.52 3.71 7.17
CA ASP A 44 7.77 2.81 8.05
C ASP A 44 6.98 3.65 9.04
N PHE A 45 5.69 3.82 8.76
CA PHE A 45 4.71 4.22 9.75
C PHE A 45 4.39 3.00 10.61
N SER A 46 5.18 2.74 11.64
CA SER A 46 4.71 1.95 12.77
C SER A 46 3.66 2.78 13.51
N VAL A 47 2.38 2.55 13.20
CA VAL A 47 1.28 2.99 14.06
C VAL A 47 1.37 2.10 15.30
N VAL A 48 1.87 2.67 16.40
CA VAL A 48 1.89 1.99 17.69
C VAL A 48 0.48 2.09 18.26
N THR A 49 -0.29 1.01 18.17
CA THR A 49 -1.53 0.86 18.95
C THR A 49 -1.14 0.44 20.37
N THR A 50 -0.81 1.40 21.22
CA THR A 50 -0.87 1.21 22.67
C THR A 50 -2.27 1.61 23.12
N VAL A 51 -3.09 0.61 23.39
CA VAL A 51 -4.26 0.75 24.27
C VAL A 51 -3.70 1.02 25.65
N ASP A 52 -3.70 2.28 26.09
CA ASP A 52 -3.69 2.64 27.50
C ASP A 52 -4.11 4.11 27.70
N ASN A 53 -5.24 4.24 28.40
CA ASN A 53 -5.75 5.35 29.21
C ASN A 53 -5.81 6.79 28.65
N ALA A 54 -7.01 7.20 28.23
CA ALA A 54 -7.50 8.57 28.36
C ALA A 54 -9.01 8.55 28.73
N ALA A 55 -9.33 8.99 29.94
CA ALA A 55 -10.52 8.66 30.72
C ALA A 55 -11.88 9.24 30.24
N ASN A 56 -11.99 9.77 29.03
CA ASN A 56 -13.28 10.17 28.44
C ASN A 56 -13.44 9.76 26.96
N ALA A 57 -12.38 9.21 26.33
CA ALA A 57 -12.44 8.58 25.00
C ALA A 57 -12.47 7.03 25.09
N SER A 58 -12.42 6.49 26.31
CA SER A 58 -12.24 5.07 26.62
C SER A 58 -13.49 4.20 26.41
N GLU A 59 -14.70 4.78 26.37
CA GLU A 59 -15.93 4.00 26.14
C GLU A 59 -16.26 3.87 24.64
N GLU A 60 -16.09 4.92 23.83
CA GLU A 60 -16.40 4.85 22.39
C GLU A 60 -15.32 4.14 21.55
N SER A 61 -14.05 4.22 21.96
CA SER A 61 -12.95 3.50 21.31
C SER A 61 -13.02 1.97 21.48
N ASN A 62 -13.79 1.50 22.48
CA ASN A 62 -13.99 0.10 22.81
C ASN A 62 -15.22 -0.53 22.11
N ILE A 63 -15.95 0.25 21.31
CA ILE A 63 -17.10 -0.27 20.56
C ILE A 63 -16.57 -1.19 19.46
N LYS A 64 -17.03 -2.46 19.49
CA LYS A 64 -16.73 -3.44 18.44
C LYS A 64 -17.00 -2.81 17.07
N PRO A 65 -16.11 -3.03 16.09
CA PRO A 65 -16.30 -2.50 14.76
C PRO A 65 -17.65 -2.96 14.19
N GLN A 66 -18.38 -2.04 13.58
CA GLN A 66 -19.63 -2.35 12.92
C GLN A 66 -19.45 -2.21 11.42
N PHE A 67 -19.93 -3.21 10.70
CA PHE A 67 -19.82 -3.32 9.25
C PHE A 67 -21.20 -3.53 8.65
N TYR A 68 -21.33 -3.14 7.39
CA TYR A 68 -22.49 -3.47 6.58
C TYR A 68 -22.06 -3.79 5.16
N PHE A 69 -22.87 -4.57 4.47
CA PHE A 69 -22.56 -5.10 3.16
C PHE A 69 -23.68 -4.75 2.20
N GLU A 70 -23.31 -4.12 1.09
CA GLU A 70 -24.26 -3.58 0.13
C GLU A 70 -23.63 -3.58 -1.26
N ASN A 71 -24.37 -4.05 -2.26
CA ASN A 71 -23.94 -4.09 -3.66
C ASN A 71 -22.57 -4.74 -3.89
N GLY A 72 -22.20 -5.77 -3.10
CA GLY A 72 -20.90 -6.45 -3.21
C GLY A 72 -19.73 -5.72 -2.53
N LEU A 73 -20.01 -4.68 -1.75
CA LEU A 73 -19.01 -3.91 -1.01
C LEU A 73 -19.13 -4.13 0.50
N ARG A 74 -17.99 -4.22 1.16
CA ARG A 74 -17.83 -4.13 2.62
C ARG A 74 -17.61 -2.68 3.02
N LYS A 75 -18.50 -2.18 3.87
CA LYS A 75 -18.47 -0.81 4.39
C LYS A 75 -18.37 -0.82 5.92
N VAL A 76 -17.71 0.19 6.46
CA VAL A 76 -17.55 0.38 7.91
C VAL A 76 -18.41 1.55 8.34
N TYR A 77 -19.20 1.40 9.40
CA TYR A 77 -19.89 2.56 9.97
C TYR A 77 -18.85 3.56 10.50
N PRO A 78 -19.09 4.87 10.38
CA PRO A 78 -18.17 5.88 10.89
C PRO A 78 -17.94 5.72 12.40
N TYR A 79 -16.72 5.98 12.83
CA TYR A 79 -16.32 5.77 14.22
C TYR A 79 -15.24 6.75 14.65
N TYR A 80 -15.14 7.00 15.95
CA TYR A 80 -14.03 7.74 16.52
C TYR A 80 -12.79 6.87 16.65
N PHE A 81 -11.66 7.41 16.24
CA PHE A 81 -10.36 6.76 16.31
C PHE A 81 -9.34 7.70 16.91
N VAL A 82 -8.56 7.19 17.86
CA VAL A 82 -7.50 7.94 18.51
C VAL A 82 -6.17 7.56 17.87
N TYR A 83 -5.60 8.49 17.10
CA TYR A 83 -4.20 8.40 16.73
C TYR A 83 -3.34 8.65 17.97
N SER A 84 -2.30 7.83 18.15
CA SER A 84 -1.40 7.94 19.28
C SER A 84 0.04 7.77 18.83
N THR A 85 0.93 8.64 19.28
CA THR A 85 2.36 8.57 19.01
C THR A 85 3.13 9.32 20.08
N TYR A 86 4.40 8.96 20.27
CA TYR A 86 5.33 9.79 21.02
C TYR A 86 6.03 10.81 20.10
N THR A 87 6.51 11.91 20.67
CA THR A 87 7.31 12.89 19.94
C THR A 87 8.56 12.26 19.34
N LYS A 88 8.71 12.38 18.03
CA LYS A 88 9.87 11.88 17.29
C LYS A 88 10.99 12.91 17.33
N ARG A 89 12.24 12.44 17.25
CA ARG A 89 13.45 13.30 17.25
C ARG A 89 13.38 14.45 16.23
N ARG A 90 12.81 14.22 15.05
CA ARG A 90 12.68 15.23 13.99
C ARG A 90 11.62 16.31 14.25
N TRP A 91 10.78 16.12 15.28
CA TRP A 91 9.69 17.03 15.65
C TRP A 91 10.05 17.95 16.82
N LEU A 92 11.16 17.68 17.50
CA LEU A 92 11.60 18.45 18.66
C LEU A 92 11.79 19.93 18.32
N GLY A 93 11.27 20.81 19.16
CA GLY A 93 11.34 22.26 18.96
C GLY A 93 10.45 22.81 17.85
N LYS A 94 9.68 21.96 17.17
CA LYS A 94 8.67 22.40 16.19
C LYS A 94 7.32 22.57 16.87
N LYS A 95 6.47 23.42 16.30
CA LYS A 95 5.08 23.55 16.76
C LYS A 95 4.29 22.30 16.39
N LEU A 96 3.45 21.83 17.31
CA LEU A 96 2.58 20.67 17.09
C LEU A 96 1.73 20.85 15.83
N LYS A 97 1.15 22.03 15.63
CA LYS A 97 0.31 22.34 14.46
C LYS A 97 1.05 22.11 13.13
N GLU A 98 2.26 22.64 13.02
CA GLU A 98 3.10 22.51 11.81
C GLU A 98 3.47 21.05 11.55
N VAL A 99 3.86 20.32 12.60
CA VAL A 99 4.17 18.89 12.50
C VAL A 99 2.94 18.08 12.04
N LEU A 100 1.76 18.40 12.55
CA LEU A 100 0.53 17.70 12.16
C LEU A 100 0.15 18.00 10.70
N LEU A 101 0.35 19.23 10.21
CA LEU A 101 0.11 19.57 8.80
C LEU A 101 1.11 18.91 7.84
N ASP A 102 2.39 18.85 8.22
CA ASP A 102 3.44 18.25 7.41
C ASP A 102 3.30 16.72 7.30
N GLU A 103 3.02 16.06 8.42
CA GLU A 103 2.97 14.59 8.50
C GLU A 103 1.63 14.03 8.01
N TYR A 104 0.51 14.70 8.31
CA TYR A 104 -0.84 14.23 7.99
C TYR A 104 -1.45 15.01 6.82
N ARG A 105 -0.94 14.73 5.62
CA ARG A 105 -1.28 15.39 4.35
C ARG A 105 -2.78 15.44 3.96
N GLY A 106 -3.65 14.75 4.67
CA GLY A 106 -5.11 14.80 4.50
C GLY A 106 -5.83 15.74 5.48
N THR A 107 -5.11 16.40 6.39
CA THR A 107 -5.68 17.34 7.37
C THR A 107 -5.48 18.77 6.87
N THR A 108 -6.58 19.54 6.78
CA THR A 108 -6.48 20.98 6.48
C THR A 108 -6.19 21.77 7.74
N GLU A 109 -5.67 22.99 7.57
CA GLU A 109 -5.39 23.88 8.70
C GLU A 109 -6.66 24.21 9.48
N GLU A 110 -7.78 24.43 8.79
CA GLU A 110 -9.08 24.74 9.39
C GLU A 110 -9.60 23.57 10.23
N ALA A 111 -9.46 22.34 9.72
CA ALA A 111 -9.83 21.13 10.46
C ALA A 111 -8.97 20.98 11.72
N LEU A 112 -7.68 21.32 11.63
CA LEU A 112 -6.77 21.20 12.76
C LEU A 112 -7.04 22.24 13.84
N ILE A 113 -7.29 23.50 13.47
CA ILE A 113 -7.71 24.56 14.39
C ILE A 113 -8.99 24.13 15.13
N ARG A 114 -9.94 23.56 14.41
CA ARG A 114 -11.19 23.03 14.99
C ARG A 114 -10.91 21.91 15.99
N ASP A 115 -10.02 20.98 15.67
CA ASP A 115 -9.63 19.90 16.58
C ASP A 115 -8.99 20.41 17.89
N PHE A 116 -8.19 21.49 17.82
CA PHE A 116 -7.67 22.17 19.02
C PHE A 116 -8.80 22.79 19.86
N GLN A 117 -9.72 23.52 19.23
CA GLN A 117 -10.87 24.15 19.91
C GLN A 117 -11.78 23.12 20.59
N LEU A 118 -11.99 21.98 19.92
CA LEU A 118 -12.78 20.85 20.43
C LEU A 118 -12.01 19.95 21.41
N LYS A 119 -10.76 20.30 21.77
CA LYS A 119 -9.90 19.52 22.67
C LYS A 119 -9.69 18.07 22.23
N ARG A 120 -9.68 17.82 20.91
CA ARG A 120 -9.45 16.50 20.32
C ARG A 120 -7.99 16.09 20.28
N ILE A 121 -7.10 17.05 20.47
CA ILE A 121 -5.65 16.85 20.50
C ILE A 121 -5.20 16.97 21.95
N THR A 122 -4.52 15.94 22.46
CA THR A 122 -3.97 15.92 23.81
C THR A 122 -2.47 15.63 23.77
N ILE A 123 -1.77 16.17 24.76
CA ILE A 123 -0.37 15.88 25.05
C ILE A 123 -0.29 15.40 26.49
N ASN A 124 0.23 14.19 26.69
CA ASN A 124 0.31 13.52 27.99
C ASN A 124 -1.04 13.46 28.71
N GLY A 125 -2.13 13.30 27.95
CA GLY A 125 -3.51 13.25 28.46
C GLY A 125 -4.21 14.60 28.61
N GLU A 126 -3.49 15.72 28.57
CA GLU A 126 -4.06 17.06 28.71
C GLU A 126 -4.33 17.73 27.35
N PRO A 127 -5.40 18.53 27.18
CA PRO A 127 -5.67 19.24 25.94
C PRO A 127 -4.49 20.12 25.49
N ALA A 128 -4.02 19.91 24.27
CA ALA A 128 -2.89 20.63 23.72
C ALA A 128 -3.27 22.07 23.34
N ALA A 129 -2.37 23.02 23.58
CA ALA A 129 -2.49 24.37 23.04
C ALA A 129 -2.07 24.40 21.55
N GLU A 130 -2.71 25.23 20.74
CA GLU A 130 -2.38 25.35 19.30
C GLU A 130 -0.90 25.72 19.07
N GLY A 131 -0.35 26.57 19.93
CA GLY A 131 1.05 27.01 19.90
C GLY A 131 2.05 26.08 20.60
N HIS A 132 1.64 24.87 21.04
CA HIS A 132 2.51 23.95 21.77
C HIS A 132 3.76 23.59 20.96
N VAL A 133 4.92 23.74 21.58
CA VAL A 133 6.22 23.34 21.00
C VAL A 133 6.59 21.98 21.55
N LEU A 134 6.82 21.03 20.66
CA LEU A 134 7.03 19.64 21.02
C LEU A 134 8.37 19.41 21.72
N ASP A 135 8.33 18.69 22.84
CA ASP A 135 9.48 18.26 23.62
C ASP A 135 9.64 16.72 23.63
N HIS A 136 10.77 16.25 24.13
CA HIS A 136 11.12 14.84 24.18
C HIS A 136 10.10 14.02 24.95
N ASN A 137 9.76 12.87 24.35
CA ASN A 137 8.95 11.83 24.97
C ASN A 137 7.52 12.27 25.35
N GLU A 138 7.03 13.37 24.80
CA GLU A 138 5.62 13.74 24.94
C GLU A 138 4.74 12.74 24.18
N HIS A 139 3.66 12.32 24.80
CA HIS A 139 2.65 11.44 24.24
C HIS A 139 1.55 12.26 23.59
N ILE A 140 1.51 12.24 22.26
CA ILE A 140 0.55 13.00 21.46
C ILE A 140 -0.59 12.07 21.11
N GLN A 141 -1.82 12.49 21.38
CA GLN A 141 -3.02 11.82 20.89
C GLN A 141 -3.89 12.78 20.11
N ARG A 142 -4.53 12.28 19.06
CA ARG A 142 -5.52 13.03 18.28
C ARG A 142 -6.72 12.15 17.99
N THR A 143 -7.88 12.56 18.48
CA THR A 143 -9.15 11.90 18.19
C THR A 143 -9.72 12.42 16.88
N VAL A 144 -10.00 11.53 15.94
CA VAL A 144 -10.62 11.86 14.65
C VAL A 144 -11.88 11.03 14.44
N HIS A 145 -12.87 11.63 13.79
CA HIS A 145 -14.01 10.90 13.26
C HIS A 145 -13.65 10.33 11.88
N ARG A 146 -13.73 9.00 11.72
CA ARG A 146 -13.24 8.31 10.51
C ARG A 146 -14.38 7.81 9.64
N HIS A 147 -14.25 8.10 8.35
CA HIS A 147 -14.98 7.45 7.26
C HIS A 147 -13.99 6.65 6.42
N GLU A 148 -14.15 5.32 6.42
CA GLU A 148 -13.34 4.43 5.59
C GLU A 148 -13.95 4.25 4.21
N LEU A 149 -13.08 4.05 3.22
CA LEU A 149 -13.53 3.75 1.86
C LEU A 149 -14.06 2.31 1.78
N PRO A 150 -15.10 2.06 0.97
CA PRO A 150 -15.57 0.71 0.71
C PRO A 150 -14.48 -0.17 0.10
N VAL A 151 -14.49 -1.46 0.42
CA VAL A 151 -13.68 -2.50 -0.23
C VAL A 151 -14.60 -3.58 -0.80
N LEU A 152 -14.07 -4.43 -1.69
CA LEU A 152 -14.85 -5.57 -2.18
C LEU A 152 -15.18 -6.52 -1.03
N ASP A 153 -16.43 -7.00 -1.02
CA ASP A 153 -16.86 -8.10 -0.14
C ASP A 153 -16.46 -9.45 -0.73
N ALA A 154 -15.17 -9.62 -0.93
CA ALA A 154 -14.55 -10.79 -1.49
C ALA A 154 -13.97 -11.67 -0.37
N PRO A 155 -14.11 -13.00 -0.45
CA PRO A 155 -13.51 -13.90 0.53
C PRO A 155 -11.98 -13.84 0.48
N VAL A 156 -11.35 -14.11 1.62
CA VAL A 156 -9.91 -14.32 1.72
C VAL A 156 -9.67 -15.81 1.74
N ASP A 157 -9.31 -16.39 0.59
CA ASP A 157 -9.05 -17.83 0.50
C ASP A 157 -7.69 -18.17 1.12
N ILE A 158 -7.65 -19.26 1.89
CA ILE A 158 -6.41 -19.81 2.45
C ILE A 158 -5.80 -20.73 1.40
N VAL A 159 -4.59 -20.40 0.93
CA VAL A 159 -3.82 -21.20 -0.02
C VAL A 159 -3.04 -22.29 0.71
N HIS A 160 -2.44 -21.94 1.85
CA HIS A 160 -1.66 -22.86 2.67
C HIS A 160 -1.65 -22.39 4.13
N GLU A 161 -1.60 -23.34 5.05
CA GLU A 161 -1.47 -23.05 6.46
C GLU A 161 -0.72 -24.17 7.19
N ASP A 162 0.33 -23.81 7.93
CA ASP A 162 1.07 -24.71 8.82
C ASP A 162 1.38 -24.03 10.17
N SER A 163 2.30 -24.58 10.98
CA SER A 163 2.65 -24.01 12.29
C SER A 163 3.37 -22.67 12.19
N GLU A 164 4.04 -22.37 11.08
CA GLU A 164 4.95 -21.25 10.91
C GLU A 164 4.36 -20.13 10.03
N VAL A 165 3.52 -20.47 9.06
CA VAL A 165 2.99 -19.52 8.06
C VAL A 165 1.49 -19.69 7.80
N LEU A 166 0.90 -18.58 7.36
CA LEU A 166 -0.40 -18.51 6.72
C LEU A 166 -0.21 -17.89 5.34
N VAL A 167 -0.67 -18.56 4.31
CA VAL A 167 -0.63 -18.06 2.92
C VAL A 167 -2.06 -17.89 2.45
N VAL A 168 -2.37 -16.68 1.97
CA VAL A 168 -3.72 -16.34 1.48
C VAL A 168 -3.68 -15.88 0.04
N ASN A 169 -4.78 -16.11 -0.67
CA ASN A 169 -5.07 -15.41 -1.91
C ASN A 169 -5.74 -14.08 -1.55
N LYS A 170 -4.97 -12.99 -1.55
CA LYS A 170 -5.50 -11.67 -1.24
C LYS A 170 -6.49 -11.25 -2.34
N PRO A 171 -7.74 -10.91 -2.01
CA PRO A 171 -8.64 -10.36 -3.01
C PRO A 171 -8.20 -8.95 -3.45
N PRO A 172 -8.54 -8.53 -4.68
CA PRO A 172 -8.31 -7.16 -5.11
C PRO A 172 -9.14 -6.16 -4.28
N GLY A 173 -8.76 -4.88 -4.29
CA GLY A 173 -9.48 -3.81 -3.58
C GLY A 173 -9.21 -3.72 -2.09
N LEU A 174 -8.67 -4.78 -1.46
CA LEU A 174 -8.37 -4.86 -0.02
C LEU A 174 -6.91 -4.48 0.28
N PRO A 175 -6.64 -3.42 1.06
CA PRO A 175 -5.31 -3.11 1.59
C PRO A 175 -4.82 -4.15 2.59
N ILE A 176 -3.51 -4.37 2.68
CA ILE A 176 -2.93 -5.38 3.58
C ILE A 176 -2.96 -4.94 5.04
N HIS A 177 -2.51 -3.72 5.31
CA HIS A 177 -2.42 -3.13 6.65
C HIS A 177 -3.16 -1.79 6.68
N PRO A 178 -3.52 -1.27 7.87
CA PRO A 178 -4.09 0.07 8.03
C PRO A 178 -3.22 1.12 7.33
N CYS A 179 -3.79 1.84 6.37
CA CYS A 179 -3.11 2.90 5.66
C CYS A 179 -4.10 3.93 5.10
N GLY A 180 -3.75 5.21 5.18
CA GLY A 180 -4.60 6.30 4.70
C GLY A 180 -6.01 6.26 5.30
N ARG A 181 -7.03 6.14 4.44
CA ARG A 181 -8.45 6.04 4.82
C ARG A 181 -8.90 4.61 5.17
N PHE A 182 -8.01 3.62 5.11
CA PHE A 182 -8.31 2.24 5.45
C PHE A 182 -7.70 1.87 6.79
N ASN A 183 -8.49 1.27 7.67
CA ASN A 183 -8.05 0.79 8.97
C ASN A 183 -8.72 -0.56 9.27
N ARG A 184 -10.03 -0.55 9.56
CA ARG A 184 -10.86 -1.75 9.74
C ARG A 184 -11.14 -2.46 8.41
N ASN A 185 -11.10 -1.72 7.30
CA ASN A 185 -11.03 -2.25 5.93
C ASN A 185 -9.58 -2.57 5.51
N SER A 186 -8.92 -3.46 6.25
CA SER A 186 -7.62 -4.03 5.89
C SER A 186 -7.59 -5.53 6.15
N LEU A 187 -6.74 -6.25 5.40
CA LEU A 187 -6.58 -7.69 5.53
C LEU A 187 -6.11 -8.11 6.92
N SER A 188 -5.10 -7.41 7.47
CA SER A 188 -4.63 -7.68 8.84
C SER A 188 -5.75 -7.59 9.87
N TYR A 189 -6.59 -6.56 9.78
CA TYR A 189 -7.75 -6.41 10.65
C TYR A 189 -8.78 -7.53 10.47
N LEU A 190 -9.09 -7.88 9.21
CA LEU A 190 -9.99 -8.98 8.88
C LEU A 190 -9.50 -10.31 9.48
N LEU A 191 -8.23 -10.64 9.27
CA LEU A 191 -7.64 -11.88 9.78
C LEU A 191 -7.65 -11.93 11.31
N GLU A 192 -7.28 -10.82 11.96
CA GLU A 192 -7.22 -10.76 13.42
C GLU A 192 -8.60 -10.78 14.07
N CYS A 193 -9.48 -9.86 13.68
CA CYS A 193 -10.76 -9.64 14.36
C CYS A 193 -11.88 -10.57 13.89
N GLU A 194 -11.94 -10.90 12.59
CA GLU A 194 -13.05 -11.69 12.03
C GLU A 194 -12.68 -13.18 11.94
N HIS A 195 -11.46 -13.49 11.51
CA HIS A 195 -10.98 -14.87 11.46
C HIS A 195 -10.34 -15.35 12.77
N LYS A 196 -10.26 -14.49 13.80
CA LYS A 196 -9.69 -14.80 15.12
C LYS A 196 -8.24 -15.32 15.04
N ARG A 197 -7.45 -14.79 14.11
CA ARG A 197 -6.04 -15.15 13.90
C ARG A 197 -5.12 -14.07 14.45
N THR A 198 -4.68 -14.23 15.69
CA THR A 198 -3.77 -13.29 16.37
C THR A 198 -2.30 -13.64 16.11
N GLY A 199 -1.39 -12.69 16.31
CA GLY A 199 0.06 -12.94 16.20
C GLY A 199 0.56 -13.10 14.77
N LEU A 200 -0.17 -12.57 13.79
CA LEU A 200 0.21 -12.58 12.40
C LEU A 200 1.17 -11.42 12.07
N HIS A 201 2.21 -11.72 11.31
CA HIS A 201 3.26 -10.79 10.92
C HIS A 201 3.40 -10.74 9.40
N ILE A 202 3.15 -9.56 8.81
CA ILE A 202 3.21 -9.35 7.36
C ILE A 202 4.66 -9.45 6.86
N VAL A 203 4.91 -10.33 5.89
CA VAL A 203 6.25 -10.56 5.31
C VAL A 203 6.57 -9.58 4.19
N HIS A 204 5.60 -9.35 3.31
CA HIS A 204 5.71 -8.49 2.14
C HIS A 204 4.36 -7.85 1.83
N ARG A 205 4.33 -6.94 0.86
CA ARG A 205 3.13 -6.19 0.48
C ARG A 205 2.82 -6.31 -1.01
N LEU A 206 1.53 -6.43 -1.31
CA LEU A 206 0.90 -6.25 -2.61
C LEU A 206 0.14 -4.92 -2.59
N ASP A 207 0.00 -4.29 -3.77
CA ASP A 207 -0.82 -3.09 -3.91
C ASP A 207 -2.30 -3.42 -3.61
N ARG A 208 -3.07 -2.41 -3.20
CA ARG A 208 -4.48 -2.56 -2.82
C ARG A 208 -5.30 -3.31 -3.87
N MET A 209 -5.17 -2.92 -5.15
CA MET A 209 -5.97 -3.46 -6.26
C MET A 209 -5.39 -4.77 -6.85
N THR A 210 -4.15 -5.12 -6.51
CA THR A 210 -3.51 -6.37 -6.95
C THR A 210 -4.03 -7.53 -6.13
N SER A 211 -4.35 -8.66 -6.76
CA SER A 211 -4.76 -9.90 -6.07
C SER A 211 -3.63 -10.92 -6.03
N GLY A 212 -3.80 -12.03 -5.31
CA GLY A 212 -2.90 -13.18 -5.36
C GLY A 212 -2.15 -13.49 -4.06
N VAL A 213 -1.11 -14.31 -4.18
CA VAL A 213 -0.37 -14.89 -3.06
C VAL A 213 0.19 -13.83 -2.12
N LEU A 214 -0.17 -13.94 -0.85
CA LEU A 214 0.44 -13.19 0.26
C LEU A 214 0.86 -14.14 1.37
N ILE A 215 2.16 -14.11 1.69
CA ILE A 215 2.74 -14.91 2.77
C ILE A 215 2.74 -14.10 4.07
N ILE A 216 2.27 -14.71 5.15
CA ILE A 216 2.16 -14.12 6.48
C ILE A 216 2.84 -15.07 7.48
N GLY A 217 3.77 -14.56 8.28
CA GLY A 217 4.40 -15.34 9.35
C GLY A 217 3.51 -15.41 10.58
N LYS A 218 3.44 -16.58 11.24
CA LYS A 218 2.76 -16.76 12.52
C LYS A 218 3.64 -16.41 13.73
N SER A 219 4.91 -16.11 13.48
CA SER A 219 5.85 -15.62 14.47
C SER A 219 6.70 -14.47 13.90
N SER A 220 7.12 -13.55 14.77
CA SER A 220 8.02 -12.45 14.39
C SER A 220 9.34 -12.97 13.79
N GLN A 221 9.87 -14.07 14.35
CA GLN A 221 11.09 -14.71 13.86
C GLN A 221 10.93 -15.21 12.42
N ARG A 222 9.88 -15.99 12.14
CA ARG A 222 9.65 -16.52 10.79
C ARG A 222 9.38 -15.41 9.79
N ALA A 223 8.61 -14.39 10.18
CA ALA A 223 8.36 -13.24 9.32
C ALA A 223 9.66 -12.50 8.97
N SER A 224 10.54 -12.29 9.95
CA SER A 224 11.85 -11.68 9.71
C SER A 224 12.71 -12.50 8.73
N THR A 225 12.75 -13.83 8.88
CA THR A 225 13.45 -14.73 7.95
C THR A 225 12.89 -14.61 6.53
N LEU A 226 11.57 -14.70 6.37
CA LEU A 226 10.92 -14.62 5.06
C LEU A 226 11.09 -13.23 4.42
N SER A 227 11.00 -12.15 5.20
CA SER A 227 11.25 -10.79 4.72
C SER A 227 12.71 -10.63 4.27
N GLY A 228 13.65 -11.29 4.96
CA GLY A 228 15.03 -11.41 4.54
C GLY A 228 15.16 -12.05 3.15
N LEU A 229 14.54 -13.21 2.93
CA LEU A 229 14.54 -13.88 1.62
C LEU A 229 13.98 -13.00 0.50
N VAL A 230 12.90 -12.25 0.76
CA VAL A 230 12.32 -11.33 -0.22
C VAL A 230 13.27 -10.16 -0.52
N ARG A 231 13.87 -9.55 0.52
CA ARG A 231 14.82 -8.45 0.39
C ARG A 231 16.08 -8.87 -0.38
N ASP A 232 16.57 -10.07 -0.08
CA ASP A 232 17.80 -10.63 -0.63
C ASP A 232 17.56 -11.32 -1.99
N ARG A 233 16.33 -11.18 -2.54
CA ARG A 233 15.88 -11.68 -3.85
C ARG A 233 16.00 -13.20 -4.02
N ALA A 234 15.94 -13.93 -2.92
CA ALA A 234 15.91 -15.39 -2.89
C ALA A 234 14.51 -15.98 -3.17
N VAL A 235 13.49 -15.13 -3.33
CA VAL A 235 12.12 -15.52 -3.69
C VAL A 235 11.84 -15.16 -5.14
N GLN A 236 11.58 -16.18 -5.95
CA GLN A 236 11.09 -16.03 -7.31
C GLN A 236 9.58 -15.75 -7.26
N LYS A 237 9.11 -14.80 -8.08
CA LYS A 237 7.72 -14.33 -8.08
C LYS A 237 7.19 -14.33 -9.50
N TRP A 238 6.04 -14.93 -9.71
CA TRP A 238 5.33 -14.92 -10.99
C TRP A 238 4.00 -14.20 -10.82
N TYR A 239 3.73 -13.32 -11.77
CA TYR A 239 2.50 -12.57 -11.85
C TYR A 239 1.84 -12.81 -13.21
N LEU A 240 0.52 -12.68 -13.24
CA LEU A 240 -0.24 -12.57 -14.47
C LEU A 240 -0.72 -11.13 -14.64
N ALA A 241 -0.64 -10.61 -15.86
CA ALA A 241 -1.14 -9.30 -16.23
C ALA A 241 -1.97 -9.39 -17.52
N ARG A 242 -3.13 -8.74 -17.56
CA ARG A 242 -3.88 -8.56 -18.82
C ARG A 242 -3.59 -7.17 -19.37
N VAL A 243 -2.95 -7.12 -20.53
CA VAL A 243 -2.44 -5.88 -21.14
C VAL A 243 -3.18 -5.55 -22.44
N GLU A 244 -3.25 -4.26 -22.78
CA GLU A 244 -3.81 -3.84 -24.07
C GLU A 244 -2.94 -4.27 -25.24
N GLY A 245 -3.58 -4.67 -26.34
CA GLY A 245 -2.90 -5.01 -27.58
C GLY A 245 -2.31 -6.41 -27.61
N ARG A 246 -1.56 -6.68 -28.68
CA ARG A 246 -0.84 -7.93 -28.93
C ARG A 246 0.58 -7.79 -28.38
N PHE A 247 0.81 -8.22 -27.15
CA PHE A 247 2.15 -8.24 -26.55
C PHE A 247 3.06 -9.14 -27.39
N PRO A 248 4.26 -8.73 -27.82
CA PRO A 248 5.07 -9.53 -28.73
C PRO A 248 5.55 -10.83 -28.08
N GLU A 249 5.78 -11.85 -28.88
CA GLU A 249 6.56 -13.02 -28.47
C GLU A 249 8.06 -12.72 -28.62
N ALA A 250 8.90 -13.38 -27.81
CA ALA A 250 10.35 -13.19 -27.88
C ALA A 250 10.91 -13.52 -29.28
N ALA A 251 10.40 -14.58 -29.91
CA ALA A 251 10.75 -14.96 -31.28
C ALA A 251 10.34 -13.94 -32.36
N GLU A 252 9.41 -13.03 -32.07
CA GLU A 252 8.97 -11.97 -32.99
C GLU A 252 9.89 -10.74 -32.95
N LEU A 253 10.73 -10.62 -31.93
CA LEU A 253 11.70 -9.54 -31.80
C LEU A 253 13.00 -9.91 -32.53
N GLY A 254 13.63 -8.94 -33.19
CA GLY A 254 14.94 -9.12 -33.82
C GLY A 254 16.02 -9.50 -32.80
N THR A 255 17.19 -9.93 -33.27
CA THR A 255 18.36 -10.36 -32.46
C THR A 255 19.04 -9.21 -31.69
N GLU A 256 18.28 -8.26 -31.16
CA GLU A 256 18.78 -7.30 -30.18
C GLU A 256 18.87 -8.00 -28.82
N ASP A 257 20.06 -8.55 -28.52
CA ASP A 257 20.33 -9.41 -27.36
C ASP A 257 19.91 -8.80 -26.01
N ASP A 258 19.79 -7.47 -25.91
CA ASP A 258 19.43 -6.77 -24.66
C ASP A 258 17.94 -6.82 -24.31
N LEU A 259 17.06 -7.14 -25.28
CA LEU A 259 15.60 -7.15 -25.10
C LEU A 259 15.01 -8.56 -24.91
N ILE A 260 15.82 -9.60 -25.08
CA ILE A 260 15.37 -11.00 -25.03
C ILE A 260 16.28 -11.79 -24.10
N SER A 261 15.72 -12.43 -23.08
CA SER A 261 16.40 -13.50 -22.35
C SER A 261 16.26 -14.79 -23.15
N ARG A 262 17.36 -15.26 -23.75
CA ARG A 262 17.38 -16.52 -24.52
C ARG A 262 17.20 -17.75 -23.64
N GLU A 263 17.65 -17.68 -22.39
CA GLU A 263 17.48 -18.76 -21.42
C GLU A 263 16.02 -18.90 -21.00
N ASP A 264 15.35 -17.77 -20.78
CA ASP A 264 13.97 -17.75 -20.31
C ASP A 264 12.94 -17.67 -21.46
N ASP A 265 13.35 -17.51 -22.71
CA ASP A 265 12.44 -17.21 -23.84
C ASP A 265 11.42 -16.11 -23.47
N ALA A 266 11.95 -14.98 -23.00
CA ALA A 266 11.16 -13.90 -22.41
C ALA A 266 11.70 -12.51 -22.80
N ILE A 267 10.78 -11.54 -22.89
CA ILE A 267 11.11 -10.14 -23.14
C ILE A 267 11.63 -9.49 -21.86
N VAL A 268 12.75 -8.79 -21.96
CA VAL A 268 13.41 -8.13 -20.84
C VAL A 268 13.08 -6.63 -20.84
N CYS A 269 12.71 -6.09 -19.68
CA CYS A 269 12.68 -4.64 -19.45
C CYS A 269 13.58 -4.28 -18.27
N SER A 270 14.60 -3.47 -18.54
CA SER A 270 15.62 -3.02 -17.57
C SER A 270 15.53 -1.51 -17.25
N GLY A 271 14.38 -0.88 -17.51
CA GLY A 271 14.18 0.54 -17.25
C GLY A 271 14.31 0.85 -15.76
N SER A 272 15.21 1.78 -15.38
CA SER A 272 15.37 2.19 -13.98
C SER A 272 14.13 2.95 -13.47
N LEU A 273 13.59 2.57 -12.32
CA LEU A 273 12.38 3.17 -11.76
C LEU A 273 12.68 4.23 -10.71
N GLY A 274 11.96 5.34 -10.78
CA GLY A 274 11.97 6.35 -9.73
C GLY A 274 10.64 7.09 -9.60
N HIS A 275 10.55 7.90 -8.54
CA HIS A 275 9.35 8.65 -8.23
C HIS A 275 9.17 9.83 -9.21
N LEU A 276 8.14 9.75 -10.05
CA LEU A 276 7.70 10.90 -10.84
C LEU A 276 7.02 11.95 -9.95
N SER A 277 6.17 11.49 -9.02
CA SER A 277 5.59 12.34 -7.97
C SER A 277 5.43 11.56 -6.68
N ARG A 278 6.19 11.94 -5.66
CA ARG A 278 6.02 11.39 -4.30
C ARG A 278 4.67 11.76 -3.70
N LYS A 279 4.08 12.89 -4.11
CA LYS A 279 2.77 13.36 -3.63
C LYS A 279 1.65 12.45 -4.13
N LEU A 280 1.71 12.05 -5.39
CA LEU A 280 0.71 11.16 -6.01
C LEU A 280 1.07 9.66 -5.93
N GLY A 281 2.25 9.32 -5.41
CA GLY A 281 2.74 7.94 -5.41
C GLY A 281 3.05 7.38 -6.81
N LEU A 282 3.24 8.26 -7.81
CA LEU A 282 3.49 7.87 -9.19
C LEU A 282 4.97 7.56 -9.42
N GLN A 283 5.18 6.50 -10.18
CA GLN A 283 6.48 5.99 -10.61
C GLN A 283 6.60 6.09 -12.13
N ALA A 284 7.82 6.27 -12.64
CA ALA A 284 8.13 6.23 -14.07
C ALA A 284 9.51 5.63 -14.29
N VAL A 285 9.82 5.26 -15.54
CA VAL A 285 11.20 5.00 -15.94
C VAL A 285 11.94 6.34 -15.98
N LEU A 286 13.01 6.45 -15.19
CA LEU A 286 13.81 7.66 -15.00
C LEU A 286 15.29 7.33 -15.14
N THR A 287 16.08 8.32 -15.55
CA THR A 287 17.54 8.20 -15.54
C THR A 287 18.07 8.15 -14.10
N GLU A 288 19.30 7.66 -13.89
CA GLU A 288 19.91 7.65 -12.55
C GLU A 288 20.05 9.08 -11.98
N ALA A 289 20.37 10.06 -12.82
CA ALA A 289 20.43 11.47 -12.45
C ALA A 289 19.10 12.02 -11.93
N GLU A 290 17.98 11.45 -12.38
CA GLU A 290 16.63 11.79 -11.94
C GLU A 290 16.14 10.93 -10.76
N GLY A 291 17.04 10.10 -10.19
CA GLY A 291 16.73 9.21 -9.07
C GLY A 291 16.17 7.85 -9.48
N GLY A 292 16.31 7.45 -10.74
CA GLY A 292 16.00 6.12 -11.22
C GLY A 292 16.89 5.07 -10.55
N LYS A 293 16.27 4.01 -10.03
CA LYS A 293 16.95 2.88 -9.39
C LYS A 293 16.87 1.65 -10.32
N PRO A 294 17.97 0.89 -10.50
CA PRO A 294 17.98 -0.29 -11.37
C PRO A 294 16.84 -1.25 -11.04
N SER A 295 16.14 -1.66 -12.10
CA SER A 295 14.96 -2.51 -12.03
C SER A 295 14.93 -3.44 -13.25
N LYS A 296 14.56 -4.70 -13.06
CA LYS A 296 14.52 -5.69 -14.15
C LYS A 296 13.29 -6.59 -14.00
N SER A 297 12.60 -6.81 -15.12
CA SER A 297 11.46 -7.73 -15.22
C SER A 297 11.53 -8.54 -16.51
N LEU A 298 11.04 -9.78 -16.45
CA LEU A 298 10.84 -10.65 -17.61
C LEU A 298 9.35 -10.76 -17.92
N PHE A 299 9.02 -10.86 -19.21
CA PHE A 299 7.64 -10.95 -19.70
C PHE A 299 7.49 -12.01 -20.78
N ARG A 300 6.46 -12.84 -20.66
CA ARG A 300 6.10 -13.85 -21.67
C ARG A 300 4.62 -13.77 -21.98
N ARG A 301 4.27 -13.61 -23.27
CA ARG A 301 2.87 -13.72 -23.70
C ARG A 301 2.40 -15.15 -23.51
N LEU A 302 1.26 -15.34 -22.84
CA LEU A 302 0.58 -16.63 -22.69
C LEU A 302 -0.56 -16.80 -23.69
N SER A 303 -1.34 -15.74 -23.93
CA SER A 303 -2.47 -15.74 -24.87
C SER A 303 -2.68 -14.37 -25.48
N TYR A 304 -3.39 -14.32 -26.61
CA TYR A 304 -3.91 -13.10 -27.22
C TYR A 304 -5.29 -13.37 -27.82
N ASN A 305 -6.30 -12.61 -27.36
CA ASN A 305 -7.70 -12.81 -27.75
C ASN A 305 -8.17 -11.87 -28.87
N GLY A 306 -7.25 -11.27 -29.62
CA GLY A 306 -7.55 -10.28 -30.66
C GLY A 306 -7.66 -8.84 -30.15
N ARG A 307 -7.74 -8.62 -28.82
CA ARG A 307 -7.78 -7.27 -28.22
C ARG A 307 -6.74 -7.07 -27.13
N THR A 308 -6.60 -8.02 -26.23
CA THR A 308 -5.67 -7.98 -25.10
C THR A 308 -4.83 -9.24 -25.05
N SER A 309 -3.68 -9.15 -24.41
CA SER A 309 -2.81 -10.29 -24.14
C SER A 309 -2.81 -10.63 -22.66
N LEU A 310 -2.79 -11.93 -22.33
CA LEU A 310 -2.39 -12.38 -21.01
C LEU A 310 -0.88 -12.57 -21.00
N VAL A 311 -0.20 -11.97 -20.02
CA VAL A 311 1.25 -11.92 -19.93
C VAL A 311 1.69 -12.43 -18.56
N GLU A 312 2.54 -13.44 -18.57
CA GLU A 312 3.32 -13.83 -17.41
C GLU A 312 4.41 -12.78 -17.17
N CYS A 313 4.55 -12.34 -15.94
CA CYS A 313 5.49 -11.31 -15.53
C CYS A 313 6.35 -11.83 -14.37
N GLN A 314 7.67 -11.74 -14.50
CA GLN A 314 8.60 -12.10 -13.43
C GLN A 314 9.45 -10.88 -13.03
N PRO A 315 9.14 -10.20 -11.91
CA PRO A 315 9.95 -9.10 -11.41
C PRO A 315 11.18 -9.62 -10.66
N LEU A 316 12.37 -9.46 -11.27
CA LEU A 316 13.66 -9.84 -10.68
C LEU A 316 14.14 -8.83 -9.62
N THR A 317 13.52 -7.64 -9.60
CA THR A 317 13.63 -6.64 -8.54
C THR A 317 12.27 -6.39 -7.87
N GLY A 318 12.20 -5.50 -6.88
CA GLY A 318 10.98 -5.25 -6.10
C GLY A 318 10.71 -3.76 -5.89
N ARG A 319 10.57 -2.97 -6.97
CA ARG A 319 10.20 -1.56 -6.86
C ARG A 319 8.67 -1.38 -6.87
N THR A 320 8.21 -0.28 -6.27
CA THR A 320 6.79 0.12 -6.28
C THR A 320 6.29 0.22 -7.72
N HIS A 321 5.12 -0.38 -8.01
CA HIS A 321 4.49 -0.37 -9.33
C HIS A 321 5.37 -0.91 -10.49
N GLN A 322 6.42 -1.68 -10.21
CA GLN A 322 7.42 -2.08 -11.22
C GLN A 322 6.81 -2.70 -12.48
N LEU A 323 5.95 -3.71 -12.32
CA LEU A 323 5.32 -4.38 -13.47
C LEU A 323 4.41 -3.44 -14.25
N ARG A 324 3.65 -2.58 -13.55
CA ARG A 324 2.72 -1.63 -14.15
C ARG A 324 3.45 -0.62 -15.04
N VAL A 325 4.55 -0.06 -14.53
CA VAL A 325 5.39 0.92 -15.25
C VAL A 325 6.18 0.25 -16.37
N HIS A 326 6.77 -0.93 -16.16
CA HIS A 326 7.51 -1.62 -17.22
C HIS A 326 6.59 -1.98 -18.40
N LEU A 327 5.40 -2.53 -18.12
CA LEU A 327 4.41 -2.86 -19.14
C LEU A 327 3.96 -1.60 -19.93
N GLN A 328 3.68 -0.50 -19.22
CA GLN A 328 3.42 0.81 -19.85
C GLN A 328 4.60 1.28 -20.71
N TYR A 329 5.83 1.21 -20.18
CA TYR A 329 7.04 1.63 -20.87
C TYR A 329 7.29 0.82 -22.16
N LEU A 330 6.97 -0.48 -22.15
CA LEU A 330 7.01 -1.32 -23.35
C LEU A 330 5.90 -0.98 -24.36
N GLY A 331 4.89 -0.21 -23.96
CA GLY A 331 3.74 0.21 -24.77
C GLY A 331 2.50 -0.67 -24.61
N PHE A 332 2.47 -1.55 -23.61
CA PHE A 332 1.40 -2.50 -23.34
C PHE A 332 0.91 -2.35 -21.89
N PRO A 333 0.32 -1.19 -21.51
CA PRO A 333 -0.15 -1.00 -20.14
C PRO A 333 -1.21 -2.03 -19.77
N ILE A 334 -1.31 -2.33 -18.46
CA ILE A 334 -2.38 -3.18 -17.93
C ILE A 334 -3.74 -2.57 -18.30
N ALA A 335 -4.63 -3.40 -18.85
CA ALA A 335 -5.77 -2.91 -19.62
C ALA A 335 -6.77 -2.10 -18.80
N ASN A 336 -6.86 -2.32 -17.50
CA ASN A 336 -7.73 -1.57 -16.60
C ASN A 336 -6.95 -0.74 -15.56
N ASP A 337 -5.68 -0.43 -15.80
CA ASP A 337 -4.87 0.34 -14.84
C ASP A 337 -5.30 1.81 -14.79
N PRO A 338 -5.89 2.29 -13.68
CA PRO A 338 -6.41 3.65 -13.61
C PRO A 338 -5.31 4.71 -13.56
N LEU A 339 -4.08 4.35 -13.20
CA LEU A 339 -2.96 5.30 -13.09
C LEU A 339 -2.15 5.37 -14.38
N TYR A 340 -1.89 4.22 -15.01
CA TYR A 340 -0.91 4.12 -16.10
C TYR A 340 -1.54 3.88 -17.48
N ASN A 341 -2.81 3.49 -17.55
CA ASN A 341 -3.52 3.34 -18.82
C ASN A 341 -4.43 4.55 -19.10
N SER A 342 -3.83 5.71 -19.37
CA SER A 342 -4.57 6.92 -19.73
C SER A 342 -3.86 7.73 -20.81
N GLU A 343 -4.65 8.44 -21.61
CA GLU A 343 -4.15 9.31 -22.70
C GLU A 343 -3.38 10.54 -22.16
N VAL A 344 -3.47 10.81 -20.86
CA VAL A 344 -2.67 11.88 -20.21
C VAL A 344 -1.18 11.62 -20.38
N TRP A 345 -0.77 10.36 -20.44
CA TRP A 345 0.60 9.90 -20.71
C TRP A 345 1.02 10.04 -22.19
N GLY A 346 0.20 10.65 -23.03
CA GLY A 346 0.44 10.84 -24.46
C GLY A 346 -0.25 9.78 -25.34
N PRO A 347 -0.15 9.91 -26.68
CA PRO A 347 -0.85 9.04 -27.63
C PRO A 347 -0.36 7.58 -27.57
N GLU A 348 0.92 7.36 -27.27
CA GLU A 348 1.49 6.02 -27.04
C GLU A 348 1.45 5.59 -25.56
N LYS A 349 0.68 6.30 -24.72
CA LYS A 349 0.47 5.99 -23.30
C LYS A 349 1.77 5.78 -22.51
N GLY A 350 2.81 6.58 -22.80
CA GLY A 350 4.09 6.53 -22.08
C GLY A 350 5.11 5.51 -22.61
N ARG A 351 4.87 4.88 -23.76
CA ARG A 351 5.84 3.98 -24.42
C ARG A 351 7.22 4.64 -24.54
N GLY A 352 8.26 3.92 -24.14
CA GLY A 352 9.65 4.40 -24.14
C GLY A 352 9.90 5.60 -23.23
N GLY A 353 9.00 5.92 -22.29
CA GLY A 353 9.08 7.11 -21.45
C GLY A 353 8.74 8.41 -22.20
N ARG A 354 8.12 8.30 -23.38
CA ARG A 354 7.71 9.45 -24.20
C ARG A 354 6.29 9.88 -23.85
N PHE A 355 6.18 11.05 -23.25
CA PHE A 355 4.88 11.60 -22.81
C PHE A 355 4.29 12.65 -23.77
N GLY A 356 5.10 13.15 -24.72
CA GLY A 356 4.68 14.20 -25.66
C GLY A 356 4.46 15.58 -25.03
N LYS A 357 4.83 15.77 -23.76
CA LYS A 357 4.71 17.02 -23.01
C LYS A 357 5.78 17.11 -21.91
N PRO A 358 6.13 18.32 -21.41
CA PRO A 358 7.03 18.50 -20.27
C PRO A 358 6.51 17.80 -19.00
N LYS A 359 7.42 17.39 -18.11
CA LYS A 359 7.09 16.64 -16.89
C LYS A 359 6.16 17.42 -15.96
N GLU A 360 6.36 18.74 -15.85
CA GLU A 360 5.56 19.63 -15.01
C GLU A 360 4.11 19.69 -15.50
N GLN A 361 3.92 19.77 -16.82
CA GLN A 361 2.59 19.75 -17.43
C GLN A 361 1.94 18.38 -17.28
N LEU A 362 2.68 17.30 -17.49
CA LEU A 362 2.19 15.94 -17.23
C LEU A 362 1.71 15.78 -15.78
N LEU A 363 2.50 16.25 -14.82
CA LEU A 363 2.14 16.20 -13.41
C LEU A 363 0.88 17.01 -13.11
N ALA A 364 0.74 18.20 -13.69
CA ALA A 364 -0.47 19.01 -13.54
C ALA A 364 -1.70 18.33 -14.16
N ASP A 365 -1.56 17.69 -15.32
CA ASP A 365 -2.63 16.92 -15.98
C ASP A 365 -3.03 15.70 -15.15
N LEU A 366 -2.04 14.95 -14.65
CA LEU A 366 -2.26 13.81 -13.77
C LEU A 366 -2.87 14.23 -12.44
N MET A 367 -2.46 15.36 -11.87
CA MET A 367 -3.11 15.91 -10.67
C MET A 367 -4.56 16.32 -10.91
N ARG A 368 -4.92 16.78 -12.12
CA ARG A 368 -6.32 17.08 -12.47
C ARG A 368 -7.13 15.82 -12.72
N LEU A 369 -6.54 14.81 -13.35
CA LEU A 369 -7.19 13.52 -13.57
C LEU A 369 -7.35 12.74 -12.25
N HIS A 370 -6.34 12.83 -11.36
CA HIS A 370 -6.28 12.18 -10.04
C HIS A 370 -6.54 13.15 -8.88
N ASP A 371 -7.26 14.26 -9.11
CA ASP A 371 -7.74 15.09 -8.00
C ASP A 371 -8.54 14.18 -7.06
N SER A 372 -8.53 14.47 -5.76
CA SER A 372 -9.27 13.70 -4.74
C SER A 372 -10.74 13.46 -5.11
N ASP A 373 -11.28 14.33 -5.98
CA ASP A 373 -12.58 14.23 -6.63
C ASP A 373 -12.76 12.93 -7.46
N ASN A 374 -11.73 12.47 -8.18
CA ASN A 374 -11.84 11.38 -9.16
C ASN A 374 -11.36 10.01 -8.70
N PHE A 375 -10.39 9.91 -7.78
CA PHE A 375 -9.81 8.59 -7.45
C PHE A 375 -10.55 7.85 -6.33
N LEU A 376 -11.39 8.54 -5.56
CA LEU A 376 -12.41 8.00 -4.65
C LEU A 376 -12.96 9.19 -3.84
N LEU A 377 -14.08 9.77 -4.32
CA LEU A 377 -15.02 10.63 -3.57
C LEU A 377 -14.87 12.16 -3.69
N SER A 378 -15.25 12.73 -4.83
CA SER A 378 -16.08 13.95 -4.80
C SER A 378 -16.79 14.16 -6.14
N LEU A 379 -18.09 14.42 -6.07
CA LEU A 379 -18.88 14.86 -7.22
C LEU A 379 -18.55 16.34 -7.47
N ARG A 380 -17.86 16.66 -8.57
CA ARG A 380 -18.16 17.94 -9.22
C ARG A 380 -19.43 17.77 -10.04
N THR A 381 -20.45 18.49 -9.60
CA THR A 381 -21.75 18.73 -10.23
C THR A 381 -21.65 19.40 -11.60
N LYS A 382 -21.09 18.70 -12.60
CA LYS A 382 -21.26 19.06 -14.01
C LYS A 382 -21.68 17.92 -14.93
N ASP A 383 -21.50 16.66 -14.52
CA ASP A 383 -21.84 15.53 -15.40
C ASP A 383 -23.29 15.02 -15.23
N PHE A 384 -24.10 15.65 -14.37
CA PHE A 384 -25.52 15.30 -14.18
C PHE A 384 -26.49 16.07 -15.08
N LEU A 385 -26.00 16.83 -16.07
CA LEU A 385 -26.88 17.59 -16.97
C LEU A 385 -26.81 17.21 -18.45
N ASP A 386 -26.06 16.19 -18.86
CA ASP A 386 -25.98 15.81 -20.28
C ASP A 386 -26.24 14.32 -20.61
N ASP A 387 -26.48 13.43 -19.64
CA ASP A 387 -26.75 12.02 -19.95
C ASP A 387 -28.21 11.71 -20.38
N ASP A 388 -29.11 12.70 -20.38
CA ASP A 388 -30.53 12.52 -20.79
C ASP A 388 -30.83 12.92 -22.25
N LYS A 389 -29.81 13.22 -23.08
CA LYS A 389 -30.03 13.59 -24.50
C LYS A 389 -29.51 12.62 -25.56
N ASP A 390 -28.80 11.56 -25.20
CA ASP A 390 -28.30 10.57 -26.16
C ASP A 390 -29.07 9.23 -26.10
N SER A 391 -30.39 9.29 -25.88
CA SER A 391 -31.28 8.12 -25.91
C SER A 391 -31.62 7.61 -27.34
N ALA A 392 -30.87 8.02 -28.37
CA ALA A 392 -31.14 7.64 -29.76
C ALA A 392 -30.06 6.81 -30.47
N ASP A 393 -28.85 6.61 -29.93
CA ASP A 393 -27.75 5.89 -30.63
C ASP A 393 -27.11 4.74 -29.83
N VAL A 394 -27.93 3.96 -29.11
CA VAL A 394 -27.48 2.81 -28.28
C VAL A 394 -27.09 1.57 -29.11
N ALA A 395 -27.16 1.61 -30.43
CA ALA A 395 -26.94 0.44 -31.29
C ALA A 395 -25.52 0.36 -31.92
N ALA A 396 -24.42 0.58 -31.17
CA ALA A 396 -23.06 0.23 -31.69
C ALA A 396 -21.88 0.25 -30.69
N LYS A 397 -22.02 0.58 -29.40
CA LYS A 397 -20.86 0.59 -28.48
C LYS A 397 -20.59 -0.80 -27.91
N ARG A 398 -19.54 -1.47 -28.40
CA ARG A 398 -19.00 -2.71 -27.80
C ARG A 398 -18.65 -2.47 -26.32
N PRO A 399 -18.95 -3.38 -25.39
CA PRO A 399 -18.71 -3.19 -23.96
C PRO A 399 -17.22 -2.93 -23.66
N ARG A 400 -16.93 -2.05 -22.69
CA ARG A 400 -15.54 -1.83 -22.24
C ARG A 400 -15.08 -3.08 -21.50
N LEU A 401 -13.81 -3.46 -21.66
CA LEU A 401 -13.24 -4.65 -21.00
C LEU A 401 -13.35 -4.56 -19.47
N SER A 402 -13.35 -3.33 -18.93
CA SER A 402 -13.59 -3.03 -17.52
C SER A 402 -14.99 -3.42 -17.03
N ASP A 403 -15.99 -3.50 -17.90
CA ASP A 403 -17.37 -3.78 -17.50
C ASP A 403 -17.63 -5.30 -17.33
N ALA A 404 -16.67 -6.13 -17.77
CA ALA A 404 -16.71 -7.59 -17.67
C ALA A 404 -16.00 -8.16 -16.43
N VAL A 405 -15.57 -7.31 -15.49
CA VAL A 405 -14.90 -7.78 -14.26
C VAL A 405 -15.92 -8.43 -13.34
N CYS A 406 -15.99 -9.76 -13.39
CA CYS A 406 -16.64 -10.58 -12.38
C CYS A 406 -15.61 -10.99 -11.33
N TYR A 407 -16.01 -11.02 -10.06
CA TYR A 407 -15.23 -11.61 -8.98
C TYR A 407 -16.19 -12.32 -8.05
N ARG A 408 -15.73 -13.41 -7.42
CA ARG A 408 -16.51 -14.13 -6.43
C ARG A 408 -16.77 -13.25 -5.20
N LEU A 409 -18.01 -12.83 -5.04
CA LEU A 409 -18.48 -12.18 -3.83
C LEU A 409 -18.88 -13.23 -2.79
N VAL A 410 -18.84 -12.86 -1.52
CA VAL A 410 -19.38 -13.71 -0.45
C VAL A 410 -20.89 -13.83 -0.65
N ASP A 411 -21.39 -15.05 -0.82
CA ASP A 411 -22.83 -15.31 -0.82
C ASP A 411 -23.35 -15.18 0.62
N ARG A 412 -23.99 -14.03 0.91
CA ARG A 412 -24.49 -13.72 2.24
C ARG A 412 -25.95 -14.17 2.36
N PRO A 413 -26.27 -15.20 3.17
CA PRO A 413 -27.62 -15.73 3.28
C PRO A 413 -28.62 -14.79 3.99
N ASN A 414 -28.15 -13.70 4.62
CA ASN A 414 -29.01 -12.82 5.42
C ASN A 414 -28.93 -11.34 4.96
N PRO A 415 -30.04 -10.72 4.51
CA PRO A 415 -30.11 -9.28 4.21
C PRO A 415 -29.97 -8.36 5.45
N ASP A 416 -29.92 -8.90 6.67
CA ASP A 416 -29.80 -8.14 7.93
C ASP A 416 -28.47 -7.40 8.14
N GLN A 417 -27.46 -7.60 7.28
CA GLN A 417 -26.26 -6.74 7.25
C GLN A 417 -26.34 -5.60 6.24
N ARG A 418 -27.53 -5.29 5.75
CA ARG A 418 -27.77 -4.01 5.05
C ARG A 418 -27.63 -2.85 6.03
N TYR A 419 -27.52 -1.64 5.48
CA TYR A 419 -27.35 -0.42 6.27
C TYR A 419 -28.40 -0.28 7.39
N ASN A 420 -27.94 0.04 8.60
CA ASN A 420 -28.71 0.29 9.80
C ASN A 420 -28.33 1.68 10.34
N CYS A 421 -29.27 2.62 10.28
CA CYS A 421 -29.05 3.99 10.73
C CYS A 421 -28.71 4.11 12.21
N GLN A 422 -29.08 3.13 13.06
CA GLN A 422 -28.78 3.15 14.50
C GLN A 422 -27.28 3.00 14.80
N HIS A 423 -26.53 2.41 13.86
CA HIS A 423 -25.09 2.25 13.93
C HIS A 423 -24.34 3.47 13.39
N TRP A 424 -25.03 4.38 12.69
CA TRP A 424 -24.44 5.61 12.20
C TRP A 424 -24.13 6.55 13.38
N ARG A 425 -22.88 6.97 13.46
CA ARG A 425 -22.41 7.97 14.43
C ARG A 425 -21.92 9.17 13.62
N SER A 426 -22.73 10.23 13.56
CA SER A 426 -22.36 11.46 12.87
C SER A 426 -21.60 12.41 13.78
N ASP A 427 -20.70 13.18 13.20
CA ASP A 427 -20.00 14.25 13.88
C ASP A 427 -20.26 15.57 13.14
N PRO A 428 -20.85 16.59 13.78
CA PRO A 428 -21.21 17.85 13.12
C PRO A 428 -19.99 18.68 12.68
N HIS A 429 -18.80 18.30 13.13
CA HIS A 429 -17.53 18.93 12.80
C HIS A 429 -16.67 18.08 11.87
N CYS A 430 -17.15 16.89 11.47
CA CYS A 430 -16.49 16.05 10.49
C CYS A 430 -16.87 16.47 9.08
N GLU A 431 -15.85 16.77 8.28
CA GLU A 431 -16.02 17.19 6.88
C GLU A 431 -16.76 16.14 6.06
N ASP A 432 -16.41 14.86 6.23
CA ASP A 432 -17.11 13.76 5.54
C ASP A 432 -18.59 13.69 5.92
N CYS A 433 -18.93 13.84 7.22
CA CYS A 433 -20.33 13.85 7.67
C CYS A 433 -21.13 15.01 7.08
N ILE A 434 -20.55 16.22 7.08
CA ILE A 434 -21.17 17.42 6.52
C ILE A 434 -21.43 17.23 5.02
N GLN A 435 -20.43 16.71 4.29
CA GLN A 435 -20.56 16.51 2.85
C GLN A 435 -21.57 15.39 2.51
N ILE A 436 -21.63 14.31 3.29
CA ILE A 436 -22.67 13.27 3.16
C ILE A 436 -24.06 13.85 3.40
N GLN A 437 -24.25 14.65 4.45
CA GLN A 437 -25.54 15.29 4.76
C GLN A 437 -26.00 16.25 3.66
N GLN A 438 -25.06 16.93 3.01
CA GLN A 438 -25.34 17.80 1.87
C GLN A 438 -25.57 17.03 0.56
N ASN A 439 -25.57 15.69 0.60
CA ASN A 439 -25.63 14.80 -0.55
C ASN A 439 -24.52 15.09 -1.59
N ARG A 440 -23.37 15.57 -1.11
CA ARG A 440 -22.22 16.00 -1.91
C ARG A 440 -21.08 14.98 -1.93
N LEU A 441 -21.15 13.91 -1.12
CA LEU A 441 -20.11 12.89 -1.06
C LEU A 441 -20.65 11.46 -1.18
N TYR A 442 -19.80 10.59 -1.74
CA TYR A 442 -19.93 9.14 -1.96
C TYR A 442 -20.86 8.69 -3.09
N ARG A 443 -20.26 8.52 -4.28
CA ARG A 443 -20.60 7.38 -5.13
C ARG A 443 -19.79 6.18 -4.64
N ASP A 444 -20.46 5.05 -4.42
CA ASP A 444 -19.77 3.79 -4.22
C ASP A 444 -18.86 3.48 -5.42
N PRO A 445 -17.63 2.97 -5.18
CA PRO A 445 -16.79 2.53 -6.27
C PRO A 445 -17.47 1.38 -7.01
N ARG A 446 -17.36 1.37 -8.33
CA ARG A 446 -17.71 0.21 -9.13
C ARG A 446 -16.72 -0.92 -8.83
N HIS A 447 -17.15 -2.17 -8.93
CA HIS A 447 -16.26 -3.31 -8.69
C HIS A 447 -14.99 -3.27 -9.55
N ASN A 448 -15.11 -2.86 -10.81
CA ASN A 448 -13.99 -2.76 -11.73
C ASN A 448 -12.95 -1.68 -11.36
N GLU A 449 -13.32 -0.67 -10.56
CA GLU A 449 -12.42 0.37 -10.02
C GLU A 449 -11.59 -0.13 -8.84
N LEU A 450 -11.96 -1.29 -8.26
CA LEU A 450 -11.26 -1.92 -7.15
C LEU A 450 -10.33 -3.05 -7.60
N VAL A 451 -10.42 -3.48 -8.85
CA VAL A 451 -9.66 -4.59 -9.41
C VAL A 451 -8.60 -4.08 -10.36
N LEU A 452 -7.38 -4.60 -10.23
CA LEU A 452 -6.35 -4.47 -11.26
C LEU A 452 -6.17 -5.84 -11.93
N PHE A 453 -6.04 -5.87 -13.26
CA PHE A 453 -5.66 -7.08 -13.99
C PHE A 453 -4.17 -7.39 -13.82
N LEU A 454 -3.78 -7.55 -12.57
CA LEU A 454 -2.47 -7.95 -12.09
C LEU A 454 -2.68 -8.87 -10.88
N HIS A 455 -2.17 -10.09 -10.99
CA HIS A 455 -2.35 -11.14 -9.98
C HIS A 455 -1.00 -11.79 -9.65
N ALA A 456 -0.66 -11.84 -8.36
CA ALA A 456 0.50 -12.57 -7.84
C ALA A 456 0.20 -14.08 -7.85
N ALA A 457 0.52 -14.75 -8.95
CA ALA A 457 0.14 -16.15 -9.18
C ALA A 457 0.95 -17.13 -8.33
N ARG A 458 2.27 -16.98 -8.26
CA ARG A 458 3.15 -17.96 -7.62
C ARG A 458 4.36 -17.33 -6.96
N TYR A 459 4.71 -17.78 -5.76
CA TYR A 459 5.92 -17.38 -5.04
C TYR A 459 6.70 -18.64 -4.66
N ARG A 460 7.95 -18.75 -5.10
CA ARG A 460 8.85 -19.87 -4.80
C ARG A 460 10.07 -19.37 -4.05
N GLY A 461 10.29 -19.91 -2.86
CA GLY A 461 11.50 -19.72 -2.07
C GLY A 461 12.35 -21.00 -2.01
N PRO A 462 13.41 -21.01 -1.19
CA PRO A 462 14.28 -22.19 -1.04
C PRO A 462 13.56 -23.41 -0.44
N ASP A 463 12.60 -23.18 0.44
CA ASP A 463 11.90 -24.19 1.25
C ASP A 463 10.37 -24.19 1.04
N PHE A 464 9.86 -23.39 0.10
CA PHE A 464 8.42 -23.29 -0.15
C PHE A 464 8.08 -22.97 -1.60
N ASP A 465 6.88 -23.36 -2.01
CA ASP A 465 6.31 -23.06 -3.31
C ASP A 465 4.79 -22.90 -3.17
N TYR A 466 4.29 -21.67 -3.32
CA TYR A 466 2.89 -21.35 -3.14
C TYR A 466 2.30 -20.78 -4.41
N CYS A 467 1.14 -21.31 -4.82
CA CYS A 467 0.41 -20.89 -6.01
C CYS A 467 -1.03 -20.52 -5.62
N ALA A 468 -1.49 -19.34 -6.05
CA ALA A 468 -2.88 -18.93 -5.90
C ALA A 468 -3.72 -19.41 -7.09
N PRO A 469 -5.02 -19.68 -6.89
CA PRO A 469 -5.94 -19.92 -7.99
C PRO A 469 -5.96 -18.75 -8.98
N LEU A 470 -6.09 -19.08 -10.26
CA LEU A 470 -6.21 -18.07 -11.30
C LEU A 470 -7.45 -17.17 -11.07
N PRO A 471 -7.33 -15.86 -11.33
CA PRO A 471 -8.49 -14.98 -11.29
C PRO A 471 -9.37 -15.18 -12.54
N ASP A 472 -10.68 -14.96 -12.40
CA ASP A 472 -11.67 -15.14 -13.48
C ASP A 472 -11.31 -14.35 -14.76
N TRP A 473 -10.73 -13.15 -14.62
CA TRP A 473 -10.32 -12.33 -15.76
C TRP A 473 -9.12 -12.89 -16.52
N ALA A 474 -8.39 -13.88 -15.99
CA ALA A 474 -7.27 -14.52 -16.66
C ALA A 474 -7.71 -15.70 -17.56
N ASP A 475 -8.96 -16.14 -17.46
CA ASP A 475 -9.45 -17.29 -18.22
C ASP A 475 -9.64 -16.94 -19.71
N ASP A 476 -8.68 -17.38 -20.52
CA ASP A 476 -8.75 -17.40 -21.99
C ASP A 476 -8.75 -18.86 -22.53
N TYR A 477 -9.19 -19.86 -21.74
CA TYR A 477 -8.99 -21.29 -22.02
C TYR A 477 -7.50 -21.72 -22.03
N PHE A 478 -6.70 -21.21 -21.09
CA PHE A 478 -5.28 -21.55 -20.94
C PHE A 478 -5.10 -22.77 -20.02
N ASP A 479 -4.38 -23.81 -20.48
CA ASP A 479 -4.04 -24.97 -19.67
C ASP A 479 -2.89 -24.64 -18.69
N CYS A 480 -3.24 -24.56 -17.41
CA CYS A 480 -2.35 -24.22 -16.32
C CYS A 480 -1.33 -25.31 -15.96
N SER A 481 -1.42 -26.50 -16.55
CA SER A 481 -0.49 -27.63 -16.28
C SER A 481 0.97 -27.31 -16.60
N SER A 482 1.24 -26.28 -17.41
CA SER A 482 2.59 -25.77 -17.69
C SER A 482 3.14 -24.78 -16.65
N PHE A 483 2.28 -24.28 -15.74
CA PHE A 483 2.60 -23.23 -14.77
C PHE A 483 2.80 -23.77 -13.34
N VAL A 484 2.24 -24.95 -13.03
CA VAL A 484 2.28 -25.62 -11.71
C VAL A 484 3.54 -26.45 -11.57
#